data_AF-A0A9D8BKT3-F1
#
_entry.id   AF-A0A9D8BKT3-F1
#
_cell.length_a   1.000
_cell.length_b   1.000
_cell.length_c   1.000
_cell.angle_alpha   90.00
_cell.angle_beta   90.00
_cell.angle_gamma   90.00
#
_symmetry.space_group_name_H-M   'P 1'
#
loop_
_entity.id
_entity.type
_entity.pdbx_description
1 polymer ?
#
loop_
_entity_poly.entity_id
_entity_poly.type
_entity_poly.pdbx_seq_one_letter_code
_entity_poly.pdbx_strand_id
1 'polypeptide(L)'
;MNTRKSNNGSLMGKITHLPYSQMFLIWVGLTTTFALLYFALHIYAPSHGPLLPEHDTMWLQLGNSFYFSIITATTTGYGDIVPHGFSKALAGLQAIISFFVFGVFITKLVANRQEMEMERVFRLTSEDTFHNTREGLYIVRKDFDRLMEAAENGTLAKEHWEDLATAYKQCESLLSQIPDFYDNEEHLYIIDQRREHLLQEAVHRTLHRINTMLDVFSEKSIEWTADFVSNASLISLVRVADTVLALWKDKSPYEGAEAFEDILGLNGSIRGKIEQTI
;
A
#
# COMPACT_ATOMS: atom_id res chain seq x y z
N MET A 1 17.67 4.10 19.09
CA MET A 1 17.21 2.93 18.32
C MET A 1 17.91 2.98 16.96
N ASN A 2 18.71 1.96 16.65
CA ASN A 2 19.65 1.94 15.53
C ASN A 2 18.94 2.08 14.17
N THR A 3 19.18 3.19 13.47
CA THR A 3 18.90 3.34 12.05
C THR A 3 19.78 2.36 11.27
N ARG A 4 19.20 1.23 10.86
CA ARG A 4 19.85 0.29 9.96
C ARG A 4 19.91 0.93 8.56
N LYS A 5 20.90 1.81 8.36
CA LYS A 5 21.38 2.19 7.01
C LYS A 5 21.73 0.88 6.31
N SER A 6 20.85 0.38 5.45
CA SER A 6 21.17 -0.65 4.47
C SER A 6 22.12 -0.02 3.45
N ASN A 7 23.38 0.10 3.85
CA ASN A 7 24.47 0.52 3.01
C ASN A 7 24.94 -0.71 2.24
N ASN A 8 24.21 -1.07 1.19
CA ASN A 8 24.67 -1.94 0.12
C ASN A 8 24.01 -1.46 -1.17
N GLY A 9 24.52 -0.34 -1.70
CA GLY A 9 24.21 0.13 -3.04
C GLY A 9 24.77 -0.85 -4.08
N SER A 10 24.08 -1.98 -4.25
CA SER A 10 24.28 -2.85 -5.41
C SER A 10 24.12 -2.00 -6.67
N LEU A 11 25.02 -2.17 -7.64
CA LEU A 11 24.91 -1.53 -8.97
C LEU A 11 23.50 -1.69 -9.53
N MET A 12 22.86 -2.84 -9.27
CA MET A 12 21.50 -3.14 -9.65
C MET A 12 20.49 -2.13 -9.08
N GLY A 13 20.58 -1.81 -7.79
CA GLY A 13 19.68 -0.85 -7.13
C GLY A 13 19.84 0.57 -7.67
N LYS A 14 21.07 0.98 -8.02
CA LYS A 14 21.28 2.29 -8.65
C LYS A 14 20.69 2.37 -10.06
N ILE A 15 20.79 1.28 -10.84
CA ILE A 15 20.30 1.23 -12.22
C ILE A 15 18.76 1.22 -12.25
N THR A 16 18.09 0.56 -11.30
CA THR A 16 16.62 0.50 -11.26
C THR A 16 15.96 1.85 -10.97
N HIS A 17 16.65 2.76 -10.26
CA HIS A 17 16.15 4.11 -9.97
C HIS A 17 16.39 5.14 -11.08
N LEU A 18 17.15 4.83 -12.14
CA LEU A 18 17.38 5.76 -13.24
C LEU A 18 16.08 6.00 -14.02
N PRO A 19 15.73 7.23 -14.43
CA PRO A 19 14.55 7.48 -15.25
C PRO A 19 14.64 6.76 -16.61
N TYR A 20 13.48 6.45 -17.21
CA TYR A 20 13.42 5.73 -18.50
C TYR A 20 14.21 6.43 -19.61
N SER A 21 14.24 7.77 -19.61
CA SER A 21 15.03 8.57 -20.55
C SER A 21 16.53 8.30 -20.42
N GLN A 22 17.05 8.19 -19.20
CA GLN A 22 18.47 7.89 -18.97
C GLN A 22 18.82 6.46 -19.39
N MET A 23 17.94 5.48 -19.15
CA MET A 23 18.15 4.11 -19.63
C MET A 23 18.17 4.03 -21.16
N PHE A 24 17.27 4.76 -21.82
CA PHE A 24 17.27 4.88 -23.28
C PHE A 24 18.55 5.54 -23.79
N LEU A 25 19.02 6.62 -23.14
CA LEU A 25 20.29 7.26 -23.48
C LEU A 25 21.50 6.33 -23.28
N ILE A 26 21.50 5.50 -22.22
CA ILE A 26 22.53 4.48 -22.02
C ILE A 26 22.53 3.48 -23.17
N TRP A 27 21.36 3.00 -23.59
CA TRP A 27 21.25 2.09 -24.73
C TRP A 27 21.74 2.72 -26.05
N VAL A 28 21.29 3.95 -26.37
CA VAL A 28 21.74 4.69 -27.55
C VAL A 28 23.25 4.95 -27.49
N GLY A 29 23.77 5.33 -26.32
CA GLY A 29 25.19 5.58 -26.09
C GLY A 29 26.04 4.32 -26.27
N LEU A 30 25.59 3.17 -25.76
CA LEU A 30 26.25 1.87 -25.97
C LEU A 30 26.26 1.50 -27.46
N THR A 31 25.12 1.54 -28.13
CA THR A 31 25.01 1.25 -29.57
C THR A 31 25.91 2.16 -30.40
N THR A 32 25.97 3.44 -30.06
CA THR A 32 26.86 4.42 -30.71
C THR A 32 28.32 4.11 -30.46
N THR A 33 28.69 3.76 -29.22
CA THR A 33 30.06 3.41 -28.87
C THR A 33 30.55 2.19 -29.65
N PHE A 34 29.73 1.12 -29.72
CA PHE A 34 30.06 -0.06 -30.51
C PHE A 34 30.13 0.24 -32.01
N ALA A 35 29.25 1.09 -32.54
CA ALA A 35 29.29 1.54 -33.94
C ALA A 35 30.64 2.20 -34.26
N LEU A 36 31.12 3.10 -33.40
CA LEU A 36 32.41 3.75 -33.55
C LEU A 36 33.58 2.76 -33.43
N LEU A 37 33.49 1.76 -32.54
CA LEU A 37 34.50 0.70 -32.43
C LEU A 37 34.57 -0.16 -33.69
N TYR A 38 33.43 -0.52 -34.29
CA TYR A 38 33.39 -1.25 -35.56
C TYR A 38 33.98 -0.45 -36.71
N PHE A 39 33.63 0.83 -36.80
CA PHE A 39 34.16 1.74 -37.80
C PHE A 39 35.69 1.90 -37.65
N ALA A 40 36.17 2.08 -36.41
CA ALA A 40 37.60 2.16 -36.13
C ALA A 40 38.33 0.85 -36.48
N LEU A 41 37.75 -0.31 -36.14
CA LEU A 41 38.32 -1.61 -36.53
C LEU A 41 38.38 -1.76 -38.05
N HIS A 42 37.34 -1.35 -38.77
CA HIS A 42 37.32 -1.41 -40.23
C HIS A 42 38.44 -0.55 -40.86
N ILE A 43 38.70 0.65 -40.35
CA ILE A 43 39.74 1.55 -40.88
C ILE A 43 41.15 1.10 -40.51
N TYR A 44 41.40 0.82 -39.23
CA TYR A 44 42.77 0.59 -38.71
C TYR A 44 43.21 -0.87 -38.83
N ALA A 45 42.27 -1.81 -38.87
CA ALA A 45 42.53 -3.23 -38.96
C ALA A 45 41.48 -3.92 -39.86
N PRO A 46 41.47 -3.68 -41.18
CA PRO A 46 40.43 -4.18 -42.09
C PRO A 46 40.20 -5.70 -42.02
N SER A 47 41.25 -6.47 -41.74
CA SER A 47 41.18 -7.93 -41.55
C SER A 47 40.40 -8.36 -40.29
N HIS A 48 40.17 -7.44 -39.36
CA HIS A 48 39.51 -7.69 -38.07
C HIS A 48 38.23 -6.87 -37.85
N GLY A 49 37.84 -6.03 -38.82
CA GLY A 49 36.58 -5.30 -38.82
C GLY A 49 35.41 -6.09 -39.42
N PRO A 50 34.18 -5.56 -39.35
CA PRO A 50 33.08 -6.08 -40.14
C PRO A 50 33.33 -5.89 -41.64
N LEU A 51 32.82 -6.83 -42.44
CA LEU A 51 32.88 -6.77 -43.90
C LEU A 51 31.89 -5.72 -44.41
N LEU A 52 32.39 -4.51 -44.66
CA LEU A 52 31.64 -3.41 -45.26
C LEU A 52 31.96 -3.33 -46.76
N PRO A 53 31.05 -2.83 -47.61
CA PRO A 53 31.31 -2.70 -49.04
C PRO A 53 32.52 -1.78 -49.34
N GLU A 54 33.50 -2.27 -50.11
CA GLU A 54 34.80 -1.62 -50.32
C GLU A 54 34.73 -0.31 -51.13
N HIS A 55 33.62 -0.05 -51.84
CA HIS A 55 33.44 1.14 -52.69
C HIS A 55 32.60 2.25 -52.02
N ASP A 56 32.28 2.10 -50.74
CA ASP A 56 31.47 3.07 -50.01
C ASP A 56 32.27 4.30 -49.59
N THR A 57 31.62 5.48 -49.64
CA THR A 57 32.20 6.70 -49.05
C THR A 57 32.37 6.56 -47.54
N MET A 58 33.28 7.32 -46.93
CA MET A 58 33.52 7.29 -45.48
C MET A 58 32.25 7.50 -44.65
N TRP A 59 31.34 8.38 -45.10
CA TRP A 59 30.05 8.61 -44.46
C TRP A 59 29.12 7.39 -44.52
N LEU A 60 29.14 6.67 -45.64
CA LEU A 60 28.35 5.47 -45.84
C LEU A 60 28.91 4.29 -45.02
N GLN A 61 30.23 4.15 -44.93
CA GLN A 61 30.88 3.17 -44.04
C GLN A 61 30.57 3.42 -42.56
N LEU A 62 30.53 4.69 -42.12
CA LEU A 62 30.09 5.06 -40.78
C LEU A 62 28.62 4.67 -40.56
N GLY A 63 27.74 5.02 -41.51
CA GLY A 63 26.33 4.63 -41.49
C GLY A 63 26.14 3.11 -41.40
N ASN A 64 26.88 2.34 -42.19
CA ASN A 64 26.84 0.88 -42.17
C ASN A 64 27.37 0.31 -40.84
N SER A 65 28.34 0.96 -40.20
CA SER A 65 28.82 0.56 -38.87
C SER A 65 27.78 0.83 -37.77
N PHE A 66 27.04 1.93 -37.86
CA PHE A 66 25.88 2.21 -36.99
C PHE A 66 24.76 1.21 -37.21
N TYR A 67 24.43 0.93 -38.47
CA TYR A 67 23.43 -0.06 -38.83
C TYR A 67 23.82 -1.45 -38.30
N PHE A 68 25.06 -1.89 -38.52
CA PHE A 68 25.58 -3.16 -37.99
C PHE A 68 25.48 -3.23 -36.46
N SER A 69 25.82 -2.14 -35.77
CA SER A 69 25.70 -2.04 -34.31
C SER A 69 24.24 -2.14 -33.85
N ILE A 70 23.31 -1.46 -34.53
CA ILE A 70 21.88 -1.50 -34.20
C ILE A 70 21.35 -2.93 -34.36
N ILE A 71 21.53 -3.56 -35.52
CA ILE A 71 20.99 -4.90 -35.79
C ILE A 71 21.62 -5.98 -34.90
N THR A 72 22.85 -5.75 -34.42
CA THR A 72 23.52 -6.62 -33.43
C THR A 72 22.93 -6.41 -32.05
N ALA A 73 22.76 -5.16 -31.60
CA ALA A 73 22.18 -4.82 -30.30
C ALA A 73 20.72 -5.27 -30.17
N THR A 74 19.93 -5.15 -31.25
CA THR A 74 18.52 -5.59 -31.30
C THR A 74 18.37 -7.07 -31.59
N THR A 75 19.47 -7.81 -31.78
CA THR A 75 19.49 -9.24 -32.14
C THR A 75 18.79 -9.59 -33.45
N THR A 76 18.58 -8.59 -34.34
CA THR A 76 17.92 -8.77 -35.64
C THR A 76 18.82 -9.48 -36.63
N GLY A 77 20.09 -9.06 -36.74
CA GLY A 77 21.14 -9.73 -37.51
C GLY A 77 20.75 -10.20 -38.92
N TYR A 78 20.42 -9.29 -39.84
CA TYR A 78 20.01 -9.64 -41.21
C TYR A 78 21.05 -10.45 -42.01
N GLY A 79 22.33 -10.38 -41.62
CA GLY A 79 23.41 -11.15 -42.23
C GLY A 79 24.00 -10.52 -43.49
N ASP A 80 23.60 -9.30 -43.82
CA ASP A 80 24.14 -8.46 -44.89
C ASP A 80 25.52 -7.88 -44.55
N ILE A 81 25.78 -7.60 -43.27
CA ILE A 81 27.09 -7.26 -42.73
C ILE A 81 27.50 -8.33 -41.72
N VAL A 82 28.67 -8.93 -41.93
CA VAL A 82 29.17 -10.05 -41.12
C VAL A 82 30.47 -9.65 -40.41
N PRO A 83 30.60 -9.93 -39.10
CA PRO A 83 31.85 -9.67 -38.39
C PRO A 83 32.97 -10.62 -38.83
N HIS A 84 34.17 -10.08 -39.02
CA HIS A 84 35.39 -10.84 -39.35
C HIS A 84 36.50 -10.59 -38.31
N GLY A 85 37.36 -11.59 -38.07
CA GLY A 85 38.45 -11.48 -37.09
C GLY A 85 37.98 -11.10 -35.68
N PHE A 86 38.57 -10.04 -35.09
CA PHE A 86 38.27 -9.64 -33.70
C PHE A 86 36.88 -9.03 -33.52
N SER A 87 36.28 -8.47 -34.57
CA SER A 87 34.91 -7.95 -34.51
C SER A 87 33.88 -9.04 -34.15
N LYS A 88 34.19 -10.34 -34.32
CA LYS A 88 33.34 -11.45 -33.85
C LYS A 88 33.21 -11.47 -32.33
N ALA A 89 34.33 -11.33 -31.62
CA ALA A 89 34.32 -11.27 -30.16
C ALA A 89 33.63 -10.00 -29.67
N LEU A 90 33.84 -8.88 -30.37
CA LEU A 90 33.20 -7.60 -30.05
C LEU A 90 31.68 -7.65 -30.27
N ALA A 91 31.21 -8.26 -31.35
CA ALA A 91 29.79 -8.49 -31.61
C ALA A 91 29.14 -9.41 -30.57
N GLY A 92 29.84 -10.48 -30.18
CA GLY A 92 29.40 -11.33 -29.07
C GLY A 92 29.27 -10.55 -27.75
N LEU A 93 30.25 -9.72 -27.42
CA LEU A 93 30.21 -8.87 -26.22
C LEU A 93 29.07 -7.85 -26.28
N GLN A 94 28.87 -7.20 -27.43
CA GLN A 94 27.78 -6.26 -27.63
C GLN A 94 26.42 -6.93 -27.44
N ALA A 95 26.23 -8.13 -28.02
CA ALA A 95 24.98 -8.87 -27.89
C ALA A 95 24.68 -9.20 -26.42
N ILE A 96 25.68 -9.67 -25.67
CA ILE A 96 25.55 -9.95 -24.23
C ILE A 96 25.16 -8.68 -23.47
N ILE A 97 25.88 -7.58 -23.66
CA ILE A 97 25.62 -6.32 -22.95
C ILE A 97 24.23 -5.78 -23.30
N SER A 98 23.86 -5.78 -24.58
CA SER A 98 22.56 -5.27 -25.05
C SER A 98 21.42 -6.12 -24.49
N PHE A 99 21.58 -7.43 -24.43
CA PHE A 99 20.62 -8.34 -23.81
C PHE A 99 20.38 -8.02 -22.33
N PHE A 100 21.45 -7.78 -21.56
CA PHE A 100 21.30 -7.36 -20.16
C PHE A 100 20.60 -6.00 -20.03
N VAL A 101 20.94 -5.02 -20.88
CA VAL A 101 20.28 -3.69 -20.87
C VAL A 101 18.78 -3.83 -21.17
N PHE A 102 18.39 -4.61 -22.17
CA PHE A 102 16.99 -4.90 -22.46
C PHE A 102 16.31 -5.63 -21.30
N GLY A 103 16.95 -6.63 -20.71
CA GLY A 103 16.43 -7.35 -19.54
C GLY A 103 16.10 -6.41 -18.39
N VAL A 104 17.03 -5.52 -18.03
CA VAL A 104 16.83 -4.52 -16.98
C VAL A 104 15.70 -3.54 -17.33
N PHE A 105 15.59 -3.11 -18.60
CA PHE A 105 14.51 -2.24 -19.05
C PHE A 105 13.13 -2.91 -18.90
N ILE A 106 13.00 -4.16 -19.32
CA ILE A 106 11.76 -4.94 -19.18
C ILE A 106 11.41 -5.15 -17.70
N THR A 107 12.37 -5.56 -16.87
CA THR A 107 12.15 -5.72 -15.43
C THR A 107 11.62 -4.44 -14.80
N LYS A 108 12.20 -3.28 -15.15
CA LYS A 108 11.74 -1.99 -14.64
C LYS A 108 10.34 -1.63 -15.13
N LEU A 109 10.01 -1.91 -16.39
CA LEU A 109 8.67 -1.67 -16.94
C LEU A 109 7.62 -2.50 -16.19
N VAL A 110 7.92 -3.76 -15.89
CA VAL A 110 7.05 -4.65 -15.11
C VAL A 110 6.93 -4.17 -13.66
N ALA A 111 8.05 -3.81 -13.02
CA ALA A 111 8.05 -3.32 -11.63
C ALA A 111 7.18 -2.05 -11.47
N ASN A 112 7.30 -1.08 -12.37
CA ASN A 112 6.47 0.13 -12.34
C ASN A 112 4.97 -0.18 -12.53
N ARG A 113 4.64 -1.20 -13.33
CA ARG A 113 3.24 -1.66 -13.43
C ARG A 113 2.76 -2.30 -12.13
N GLN A 114 3.61 -3.08 -11.46
CA GLN A 114 3.28 -3.71 -10.19
C GLN A 114 3.07 -2.68 -9.08
N GLU A 115 3.91 -1.63 -9.01
CA GLU A 115 3.75 -0.53 -8.05
C GLU A 115 2.40 0.18 -8.23
N MET A 116 2.01 0.51 -9.47
CA MET A 116 0.70 1.14 -9.75
C MET A 116 -0.50 0.25 -9.36
N GLU A 117 -0.41 -1.06 -9.57
CA GLU A 117 -1.50 -1.97 -9.16
C GLU A 117 -1.55 -2.11 -7.63
N MET A 118 -0.40 -2.10 -6.95
CA MET A 118 -0.34 -2.15 -5.49
C MET A 118 -1.00 -0.92 -4.85
N GLU A 119 -0.73 0.28 -5.37
CA GLU A 119 -1.38 1.52 -4.92
C GLU A 119 -2.91 1.46 -5.07
N ARG A 120 -3.40 0.92 -6.20
CA ARG A 120 -4.84 0.73 -6.41
C ARG A 120 -5.45 -0.25 -5.44
N VAL A 121 -4.80 -1.39 -5.21
CA VAL A 121 -5.27 -2.41 -4.27
C VAL A 121 -5.37 -1.81 -2.87
N PHE A 122 -4.34 -1.10 -2.42
CA PHE A 122 -4.36 -0.43 -1.13
C PHE A 122 -5.54 0.56 -1.02
N ARG A 123 -5.73 1.43 -2.02
CA ARG A 123 -6.85 2.39 -2.02
C ARG A 123 -8.22 1.71 -1.94
N LEU A 124 -8.42 0.63 -2.70
CA LEU A 124 -9.67 -0.15 -2.66
C LEU A 124 -9.86 -0.81 -1.30
N THR A 125 -8.81 -1.42 -0.74
CA THR A 125 -8.86 -2.01 0.60
C THR A 125 -9.20 -0.97 1.66
N SER A 126 -8.58 0.22 1.64
CA SER A 126 -8.93 1.30 2.58
C SER A 126 -10.39 1.75 2.42
N GLU A 127 -10.90 1.84 1.19
CA GLU A 127 -12.31 2.17 0.94
C GLU A 127 -13.26 1.09 1.48
N ASP A 128 -12.95 -0.19 1.24
CA ASP A 128 -13.71 -1.32 1.78
C ASP A 128 -13.68 -1.34 3.31
N THR A 129 -12.51 -1.20 3.94
CA THR A 129 -12.38 -1.13 5.41
C THR A 129 -13.21 0.02 5.96
N PHE A 130 -13.23 1.19 5.30
CA PHE A 130 -14.03 2.34 5.73
C PHE A 130 -15.54 2.04 5.68
N HIS A 131 -16.01 1.47 4.56
CA HIS A 131 -17.41 1.09 4.40
C HIS A 131 -17.82 0.00 5.39
N ASN A 132 -17.01 -1.04 5.54
CA ASN A 132 -17.25 -2.16 6.44
C ASN A 132 -17.23 -1.73 7.91
N THR A 133 -16.34 -0.82 8.30
CA THR A 133 -16.29 -0.27 9.66
C THR A 133 -17.60 0.46 9.98
N ARG A 134 -18.04 1.36 9.10
CA ARG A 134 -19.24 2.16 9.34
C ARG A 134 -20.52 1.33 9.30
N GLU A 135 -20.63 0.41 8.35
CA GLU A 135 -21.78 -0.51 8.24
C GLU A 135 -21.81 -1.48 9.42
N GLY A 136 -20.66 -2.04 9.81
CA GLY A 136 -20.54 -2.88 10.99
C GLY A 136 -20.99 -2.17 12.26
N LEU A 137 -20.60 -0.90 12.45
CA LEU A 137 -21.04 -0.10 13.59
C LEU A 137 -22.56 0.17 13.56
N TYR A 138 -23.16 0.30 12.38
CA TYR A 138 -24.62 0.42 12.24
C TYR A 138 -25.33 -0.87 12.63
N ILE A 139 -24.82 -2.04 12.22
CA ILE A 139 -25.36 -3.34 12.60
C ILE A 139 -25.29 -3.53 14.12
N VAL A 140 -24.13 -3.25 14.73
CA VAL A 140 -23.93 -3.31 16.19
C VAL A 140 -24.94 -2.42 16.93
N ARG A 141 -25.19 -1.19 16.45
CA ARG A 141 -26.21 -0.31 17.05
C ARG A 141 -27.61 -0.92 16.99
N LYS A 142 -27.96 -1.59 15.89
CA LYS A 142 -29.25 -2.27 15.75
C LYS A 142 -29.38 -3.45 16.72
N ASP A 143 -28.28 -4.15 17.01
CA ASP A 143 -28.28 -5.22 17.99
C ASP A 143 -28.49 -4.66 19.40
N PHE A 144 -27.88 -3.53 19.75
CA PHE A 144 -28.20 -2.82 20.99
C PHE A 144 -29.66 -2.36 21.05
N ASP A 145 -30.23 -1.88 19.94
CA ASP A 145 -31.64 -1.50 19.86
C ASP A 145 -32.59 -2.67 20.16
N ARG A 146 -32.31 -3.86 19.60
CA ARG A 146 -33.08 -5.07 19.88
C ARG A 146 -32.99 -5.49 21.36
N LEU A 147 -31.81 -5.34 21.97
CA LEU A 147 -31.59 -5.68 23.37
C LEU A 147 -32.32 -4.71 24.32
N MET A 148 -32.35 -3.41 23.99
CA MET A 148 -33.16 -2.44 24.72
C MET A 148 -34.65 -2.77 24.62
N GLU A 149 -35.16 -3.08 23.43
CA GLU A 149 -36.57 -3.47 23.24
C GLU A 149 -36.92 -4.73 24.05
N ALA A 150 -36.05 -5.74 24.07
CA ALA A 150 -36.24 -6.94 24.88
C ALA A 150 -36.22 -6.63 26.39
N ALA A 151 -35.37 -5.71 26.83
CA ALA A 151 -35.30 -5.26 28.22
C ALA A 151 -36.57 -4.50 28.64
N GLU A 152 -37.06 -3.61 27.79
CA GLU A 152 -38.28 -2.83 28.04
C GLU A 152 -39.52 -3.72 28.19
N ASN A 153 -39.60 -4.77 27.37
CA ASN A 153 -40.69 -5.74 27.37
C ASN A 153 -40.53 -6.84 28.43
N GLY A 154 -39.40 -6.89 29.15
CA GLY A 154 -39.11 -7.92 30.15
C GLY A 154 -38.91 -9.32 29.55
N THR A 155 -38.48 -9.41 28.28
CA THR A 155 -38.28 -10.67 27.54
C THR A 155 -36.80 -11.08 27.42
N LEU A 156 -35.91 -10.47 28.22
CA LEU A 156 -34.49 -10.82 28.23
C LEU A 156 -34.28 -12.28 28.63
N ALA A 157 -33.71 -13.03 27.71
CA ALA A 157 -33.33 -14.43 27.87
C ALA A 157 -31.81 -14.59 27.80
N LYS A 158 -31.31 -15.79 28.13
CA LYS A 158 -29.86 -16.10 28.08
C LYS A 158 -29.22 -15.77 26.73
N GLU A 159 -29.90 -16.07 25.63
CA GLU A 159 -29.45 -15.80 24.25
C GLU A 159 -29.11 -14.31 24.03
N HIS A 160 -29.88 -13.41 24.63
CA HIS A 160 -29.66 -11.96 24.52
C HIS A 160 -28.34 -11.52 25.16
N TRP A 161 -27.88 -12.20 26.22
CA TRP A 161 -26.59 -11.91 26.85
C TRP A 161 -25.41 -12.38 25.97
N GLU A 162 -25.58 -13.50 25.26
CA GLU A 162 -24.60 -14.01 24.30
C GLU A 162 -24.51 -13.08 23.07
N ASP A 163 -25.65 -12.59 22.59
CA ASP A 163 -25.74 -11.58 21.52
C ASP A 163 -25.10 -10.26 21.95
N LEU A 164 -25.35 -9.80 23.18
CA LEU A 164 -24.75 -8.60 23.74
C LEU A 164 -23.22 -8.68 23.79
N ALA A 165 -22.69 -9.80 24.29
CA ALA A 165 -21.25 -10.04 24.31
C ALA A 165 -20.65 -10.06 22.89
N THR A 166 -21.37 -10.63 21.93
CA THR A 166 -20.97 -10.65 20.51
C THR A 166 -20.95 -9.24 19.92
N ALA A 167 -21.98 -8.43 20.18
CA ALA A 167 -22.06 -7.05 19.73
C ALA A 167 -20.91 -6.19 20.30
N TYR A 168 -20.55 -6.37 21.58
CA TYR A 168 -19.39 -5.69 22.17
C TYR A 168 -18.07 -6.07 21.50
N LYS A 169 -17.82 -7.37 21.28
CA LYS A 169 -16.61 -7.86 20.59
C LYS A 169 -16.54 -7.38 19.15
N GLN A 170 -17.67 -7.34 18.45
CA GLN A 170 -17.74 -6.81 17.09
C GLN A 170 -17.43 -5.31 17.08
N CYS A 171 -17.99 -4.54 18.01
CA CYS A 171 -17.66 -3.12 18.17
C CYS A 171 -16.16 -2.94 18.42
N GLU A 172 -15.56 -3.74 19.29
CA GLU A 172 -14.14 -3.70 19.62
C GLU A 172 -13.26 -3.92 18.38
N SER A 173 -13.59 -4.95 17.59
CA SER A 173 -12.90 -5.28 16.34
C SER A 173 -13.01 -4.15 15.31
N LEU A 174 -14.17 -3.51 15.19
CA LEU A 174 -14.40 -2.39 14.26
C LEU A 174 -13.64 -1.13 14.69
N LEU A 175 -13.64 -0.81 15.99
CA LEU A 175 -12.87 0.33 16.51
C LEU A 175 -11.36 0.13 16.31
N SER A 176 -10.87 -1.11 16.49
CA SER A 176 -9.45 -1.43 16.35
C SER A 176 -8.91 -1.23 14.93
N GLN A 177 -9.77 -1.17 13.90
CA GLN A 177 -9.38 -0.92 12.51
C GLN A 177 -9.21 0.57 12.19
N ILE A 178 -9.78 1.47 13.00
CA ILE A 178 -9.77 2.92 12.73
C ILE A 178 -8.34 3.50 12.65
N PRO A 179 -7.39 3.12 13.51
CA PRO A 179 -6.02 3.65 13.44
C PRO A 179 -5.30 3.37 12.13
N ASP A 180 -5.66 2.29 11.41
CA ASP A 180 -5.01 1.89 10.15
C ASP A 180 -5.20 2.93 9.04
N PHE A 181 -6.24 3.77 9.12
CA PHE A 181 -6.44 4.88 8.17
C PHE A 181 -5.43 6.03 8.31
N TYR A 182 -4.66 6.03 9.40
CA TYR A 182 -3.76 7.12 9.77
C TYR A 182 -2.32 6.65 9.92
N ASP A 183 -2.01 5.40 9.57
CA ASP A 183 -0.64 4.90 9.67
C ASP A 183 0.23 5.40 8.50
N ASN A 184 1.30 6.12 8.84
CA ASN A 184 2.09 6.93 7.91
C ASN A 184 3.15 6.14 7.13
N GLU A 185 3.19 4.81 7.23
CA GLU A 185 4.29 4.02 6.67
C GLU A 185 4.36 4.08 5.14
N GLU A 186 3.24 4.29 4.44
CA GLU A 186 3.24 4.31 2.96
C GLU A 186 2.64 5.56 2.29
N HIS A 187 2.01 6.51 3.01
CA HIS A 187 1.40 7.73 2.43
C HIS A 187 0.44 7.50 1.23
N LEU A 188 0.05 6.25 0.93
CA LEU A 188 -0.72 5.89 -0.27
C LEU A 188 -2.19 6.33 -0.17
N TYR A 189 -2.72 6.50 1.03
CA TYR A 189 -4.09 6.94 1.25
C TYR A 189 -4.22 7.62 2.62
N ILE A 190 -4.60 8.89 2.61
CA ILE A 190 -5.00 9.64 3.82
C ILE A 190 -6.50 9.85 3.70
N ILE A 191 -7.24 9.45 4.73
CA ILE A 191 -8.69 9.67 4.80
C ILE A 191 -9.01 11.16 4.67
N ASP A 192 -10.00 11.52 3.85
CA ASP A 192 -10.45 12.91 3.71
C ASP A 192 -11.24 13.39 4.95
N GLN A 193 -11.32 14.71 5.15
CA GLN A 193 -12.01 15.32 6.30
C GLN A 193 -13.47 14.85 6.45
N ARG A 194 -14.17 14.63 5.33
CA ARG A 194 -15.57 14.20 5.33
C ARG A 194 -15.69 12.76 5.80
N ARG A 195 -14.82 11.87 5.31
CA ARG A 195 -14.76 10.45 5.71
C ARG A 195 -14.39 10.34 7.19
N GLU A 196 -13.45 11.13 7.68
CA GLU A 196 -13.14 11.18 9.11
C GLU A 196 -14.36 11.59 9.94
N HIS A 197 -15.02 12.69 9.57
CA HIS A 197 -16.23 13.13 10.27
C HIS A 197 -17.33 12.04 10.28
N LEU A 198 -17.51 11.31 9.17
CA LEU A 198 -18.46 10.19 9.11
C LEU A 198 -18.08 9.01 10.03
N LEU A 199 -16.78 8.75 10.22
CA LEU A 199 -16.32 7.77 11.21
C LEU A 199 -16.56 8.27 12.63
N GLN A 200 -16.22 9.53 12.92
CA GLN A 200 -16.45 10.14 14.24
C GLN A 200 -17.92 10.03 14.62
N GLU A 201 -18.83 10.42 13.72
CA GLU A 201 -20.28 10.29 13.88
C GLU A 201 -20.76 8.84 14.06
N ALA A 202 -20.12 7.88 13.39
CA ALA A 202 -20.45 6.47 13.56
C ALA A 202 -20.03 5.96 14.95
N VAL A 203 -18.83 6.29 15.41
CA VAL A 203 -18.33 5.90 16.73
C VAL A 203 -19.12 6.59 17.83
N HIS A 204 -19.33 7.91 17.73
CA HIS A 204 -20.14 8.70 18.65
C HIS A 204 -21.52 8.08 18.87
N ARG A 205 -22.28 7.83 17.78
CA ARG A 205 -23.61 7.22 17.87
C ARG A 205 -23.58 5.81 18.45
N THR A 206 -22.52 5.04 18.24
CA THR A 206 -22.40 3.69 18.81
C THR A 206 -22.14 3.74 20.31
N LEU A 207 -21.19 4.56 20.78
CA LEU A 207 -20.94 4.72 22.22
C LEU A 207 -22.12 5.34 22.95
N HIS A 208 -22.81 6.29 22.31
CA HIS A 208 -24.05 6.87 22.84
C HIS A 208 -25.15 5.80 22.99
N ARG A 209 -25.28 4.92 21.99
CA ARG A 209 -26.24 3.82 22.04
C ARG A 209 -25.93 2.81 23.15
N ILE A 210 -24.65 2.50 23.38
CA ILE A 210 -24.22 1.68 24.52
C ILE A 210 -24.62 2.35 25.85
N ASN A 211 -24.31 3.64 26.01
CA ASN A 211 -24.72 4.38 27.21
C ASN A 211 -26.23 4.30 27.45
N THR A 212 -27.03 4.57 26.41
CA THR A 212 -28.49 4.53 26.47
C THR A 212 -29.00 3.16 26.88
N MET A 213 -28.43 2.09 26.32
CA MET A 213 -28.81 0.72 26.67
C MET A 213 -28.49 0.38 28.13
N LEU A 214 -27.33 0.82 28.65
CA LEU A 214 -27.02 0.67 30.06
C LEU A 214 -27.98 1.48 30.96
N ASP A 215 -28.42 2.67 30.52
CA ASP A 215 -29.44 3.44 31.25
C ASP A 215 -30.79 2.71 31.30
N VAL A 216 -31.23 2.10 30.19
CA VAL A 216 -32.45 1.28 30.14
C VAL A 216 -32.34 0.08 31.09
N PHE A 217 -31.19 -0.60 31.12
CA PHE A 217 -30.96 -1.70 32.05
C PHE A 217 -31.04 -1.25 33.50
N SER A 218 -30.43 -0.11 33.84
CA SER A 218 -30.52 0.48 35.19
C SER A 218 -31.94 0.88 35.56
N GLU A 219 -32.70 1.52 34.65
CA GLU A 219 -34.10 1.92 34.89
C GLU A 219 -35.00 0.72 35.16
N LYS A 220 -34.79 -0.38 34.43
CA LYS A 220 -35.53 -1.64 34.61
C LYS A 220 -34.99 -2.53 35.74
N SER A 221 -34.01 -2.04 36.51
CA SER A 221 -33.37 -2.80 37.60
C SER A 221 -32.78 -4.14 37.14
N ILE A 222 -32.23 -4.18 35.92
CA ILE A 222 -31.55 -5.35 35.35
C ILE A 222 -30.07 -5.31 35.78
N GLU A 223 -29.63 -6.35 36.48
CA GLU A 223 -28.22 -6.53 36.86
C GLU A 223 -27.37 -6.98 35.67
N TRP A 224 -27.02 -6.02 34.80
CA TRP A 224 -26.25 -6.28 33.59
C TRP A 224 -24.78 -6.69 33.82
N THR A 225 -24.27 -6.51 35.05
CA THR A 225 -22.94 -6.98 35.45
C THR A 225 -22.91 -8.44 35.89
N ALA A 226 -24.08 -9.06 36.12
CA ALA A 226 -24.18 -10.43 36.60
C ALA A 226 -23.68 -11.45 35.56
N ASP A 227 -23.82 -11.14 34.26
CA ASP A 227 -23.27 -11.96 33.19
C ASP A 227 -21.78 -11.66 32.95
N PHE A 228 -20.93 -12.60 33.37
CA PHE A 228 -19.47 -12.44 33.33
C PHE A 228 -18.93 -12.19 31.90
N VAL A 229 -19.51 -12.84 30.89
CA VAL A 229 -18.97 -12.80 29.51
C VAL A 229 -19.25 -11.46 28.85
N SER A 230 -20.48 -10.96 28.94
CA SER A 230 -20.86 -9.65 28.40
C SER A 230 -20.16 -8.52 29.14
N ASN A 231 -20.07 -8.58 30.48
CA ASN A 231 -19.37 -7.58 31.27
C ASN A 231 -17.87 -7.52 30.94
N ALA A 232 -17.19 -8.68 30.84
CA ALA A 232 -15.79 -8.73 30.43
C ALA A 232 -15.57 -8.16 29.02
N SER A 233 -16.52 -8.41 28.10
CA SER A 233 -16.47 -7.89 26.73
C SER A 233 -16.67 -6.37 26.68
N LEU A 234 -17.56 -5.82 27.51
CA LEU A 234 -17.75 -4.37 27.65
C LEU A 234 -16.49 -3.69 28.21
N ILE A 235 -15.87 -4.26 29.25
CA ILE A 235 -14.62 -3.73 29.82
C ILE A 235 -13.49 -3.72 28.78
N SER A 236 -13.38 -4.79 27.98
CA SER A 236 -12.43 -4.88 26.88
C SER A 236 -12.67 -3.78 25.84
N LEU A 237 -13.93 -3.65 25.40
CA LEU A 237 -14.35 -2.62 24.45
C LEU A 237 -14.00 -1.21 24.92
N VAL A 238 -14.30 -0.85 26.18
CA VAL A 238 -14.00 0.48 26.72
C VAL A 238 -12.50 0.76 26.70
N ARG A 239 -11.67 -0.22 27.09
CA ARG A 239 -10.20 -0.08 27.07
C ARG A 239 -9.64 0.08 25.66
N VAL A 240 -10.16 -0.67 24.70
CA VAL A 240 -9.78 -0.55 23.29
C VAL A 240 -10.21 0.81 22.75
N ALA A 241 -11.44 1.24 23.05
CA ALA A 241 -11.92 2.56 22.66
C ALA A 241 -11.02 3.69 23.21
N ASP A 242 -10.56 3.61 24.46
CA ASP A 242 -9.62 4.58 25.01
C ASP A 242 -8.31 4.65 24.24
N THR A 243 -7.75 3.49 23.92
CA THR A 243 -6.48 3.38 23.19
C THR A 243 -6.62 3.90 21.77
N VAL A 244 -7.69 3.51 21.08
CA VAL A 244 -7.99 3.91 19.71
C VAL A 244 -8.28 5.40 19.63
N LEU A 245 -9.12 5.95 20.51
CA LEU A 245 -9.48 7.37 20.49
C LEU A 245 -8.27 8.27 20.78
N ALA A 246 -7.40 7.87 21.71
CA ALA A 246 -6.16 8.60 21.97
C ALA A 246 -5.24 8.61 20.74
N LEU A 247 -5.03 7.46 20.10
CA LEU A 247 -4.21 7.33 18.91
C LEU A 247 -4.81 8.08 17.71
N TRP A 248 -6.12 7.99 17.53
CA TRP A 248 -6.85 8.66 16.46
C TRP A 248 -6.79 10.18 16.62
N LYS A 249 -6.98 10.70 17.83
CA LYS A 249 -6.86 12.13 18.12
C LYS A 249 -5.44 12.66 17.86
N ASP A 250 -4.40 11.88 18.17
CA ASP A 250 -3.00 12.26 17.95
C ASP A 250 -2.62 12.25 16.46
N LYS A 251 -3.10 11.26 15.71
CA LYS A 251 -2.77 11.09 14.28
C LYS A 251 -3.68 11.85 13.32
N SER A 252 -4.85 12.31 13.76
CA SER A 252 -5.80 13.03 12.90
C SER A 252 -5.19 14.33 12.37
N PRO A 253 -5.19 14.56 11.05
CA PRO A 253 -4.68 15.80 10.47
C PRO A 253 -5.70 16.94 10.50
N TYR A 254 -6.95 16.70 10.94
CA TYR A 254 -8.03 17.67 10.88
C TYR A 254 -8.35 18.27 12.26
N GLU A 255 -8.63 19.57 12.29
CA GLU A 255 -9.07 20.26 13.50
C GLU A 255 -10.49 19.80 13.87
N GLY A 256 -10.59 18.88 14.84
CA GLY A 256 -11.85 18.29 15.31
C GLY A 256 -11.87 18.00 16.80
N ALA A 257 -11.15 18.80 17.61
CA ALA A 257 -10.97 18.53 19.03
C ALA A 257 -12.29 18.31 19.79
N GLU A 258 -13.33 19.10 19.49
CA GLU A 258 -14.65 18.99 20.13
C GLU A 258 -15.31 17.62 19.90
N ALA A 259 -15.30 17.11 18.65
CA ALA A 259 -15.86 15.80 18.33
C ALA A 259 -15.14 14.66 19.08
N PHE A 260 -13.82 14.76 19.25
CA PHE A 260 -13.07 13.80 20.04
C PHE A 260 -13.39 13.88 21.53
N GLU A 261 -13.53 15.09 22.10
CA GLU A 261 -13.92 15.27 23.50
C GLU A 261 -15.32 14.68 23.79
N ASP A 262 -16.28 14.87 22.88
CA ASP A 262 -17.63 14.29 23.02
C ASP A 262 -17.58 12.75 23.06
N ILE A 263 -16.82 12.15 22.14
CA ILE A 263 -16.67 10.69 22.08
C ILE A 263 -15.93 10.16 23.31
N LEU A 264 -14.87 10.84 23.76
CA LEU A 264 -14.15 10.51 24.99
C LEU A 264 -15.05 10.62 26.22
N GLY A 265 -15.90 11.64 26.28
CA GLY A 265 -16.90 11.82 27.33
C GLY A 265 -17.89 10.67 27.40
N LEU A 266 -18.39 10.20 26.24
CA LEU A 266 -19.26 9.03 26.17
C LEU A 266 -18.57 7.76 26.66
N ASN A 267 -17.32 7.51 26.26
CA ASN A 267 -16.57 6.33 26.74
C ASN A 267 -16.30 6.41 28.25
N GLY A 268 -15.99 7.62 28.75
CA GLY A 268 -15.83 7.90 30.18
C GLY A 268 -17.11 7.65 30.98
N SER A 269 -18.28 8.00 30.44
CA SER A 269 -19.57 7.67 31.05
C SER A 269 -19.80 6.16 31.18
N ILE A 270 -19.50 5.39 30.13
CA ILE A 270 -19.60 3.92 30.16
C ILE A 270 -18.67 3.37 31.25
N ARG A 271 -17.43 3.85 31.30
CA ARG A 271 -16.46 3.44 32.32
C ARG A 271 -16.97 3.75 33.73
N GLY A 272 -17.50 4.95 33.96
CA GLY A 272 -18.06 5.34 35.25
C GLY A 272 -19.20 4.42 35.71
N LYS A 273 -20.07 3.98 34.80
CA LYS A 273 -21.14 3.00 35.11
C LYS A 273 -20.59 1.62 35.49
N ILE A 274 -19.53 1.16 34.83
CA ILE A 274 -18.83 -0.08 35.19
C ILE A 274 -18.25 0.02 36.59
N GLU A 275 -17.55 1.11 36.90
CA GLU A 275 -16.90 1.31 38.22
C GLU A 275 -17.91 1.45 39.37
N GLN A 276 -19.10 2.00 39.12
CA GLN A 276 -20.16 2.14 40.13
C GLN A 276 -20.87 0.82 40.49
N THR A 277 -20.69 -0.21 39.67
CA THR A 277 -21.40 -1.50 39.80
C THR A 277 -20.49 -2.62 40.33
N ILE A 278 -19.21 -2.32 40.61
CA ILE A 278 -18.20 -3.20 41.24
C ILE A 278 -18.14 -2.88 42.75
#